data_AF-A0A523S0Z9-F1
#
_entry.id   AF-A0A523S0Z9-F1
#
_cell.length_a   1.000
_cell.length_b   1.000
_cell.length_c   1.000
_cell.angle_alpha   90.00
_cell.angle_beta   90.00
_cell.angle_gamma   90.00
#
_symmetry.space_group_name_H-M   'P 1'
#
loop_
_entity.id
_entity.type
_entity.pdbx_description
1 polymer ?
#
loop_
_entity_poly.entity_id
_entity_poly.type
_entity_poly.pdbx_seq_one_letter_code
_entity_poly.pdbx_strand_id
1 'polypeptide(L)'
;MESCYIKERYLVPSLGDVRADAPSSSDAIESLSLRHKGGFNRQRNDYKLNQEAVDKIKTFTEEGYTIVSLFADWCGDARRAIPVLALLEKEIGKDILCLGGMTKPPYGSDKNWAVPPSPLEVDAFEVTSSPTILIFDTEGKEIGRIKTRQKMTPSIEEEIVKIIEDSRDS
;
A
#
# COMPACT_ATOMS: atom_id res chain seq x y z
N MET A 1 38.27 29.24 -2.91
CA MET A 1 37.27 28.65 -3.81
C MET A 1 36.92 27.27 -3.29
N GLU A 2 36.07 27.21 -2.27
CA GLU A 2 35.51 25.96 -1.78
C GLU A 2 34.32 25.61 -2.67
N SER A 3 34.51 24.63 -3.55
CA SER A 3 33.43 24.07 -4.34
C SER A 3 32.67 23.08 -3.48
N CYS A 4 31.48 23.51 -3.07
CA CYS A 4 30.43 22.79 -2.39
C CYS A 4 30.15 21.43 -3.08
N TYR A 5 30.72 20.35 -2.54
CA TYR A 5 30.35 18.97 -2.89
C TYR A 5 29.38 18.46 -1.83
N ILE A 6 28.15 18.98 -1.83
CA ILE A 6 27.06 18.30 -1.13
C ILE A 6 26.67 17.14 -2.03
N LYS A 7 27.17 15.94 -1.71
CA LYS A 7 26.54 14.70 -2.13
C LYS A 7 25.08 14.79 -1.72
N GLU A 8 24.17 14.82 -2.69
CA GLU A 8 22.75 14.55 -2.49
C GLU A 8 22.64 13.34 -1.58
N ARG A 9 22.22 13.57 -0.33
CA ARG A 9 21.83 12.49 0.57
C ARG A 9 20.63 11.87 -0.12
N TYR A 10 20.77 10.63 -0.62
CA TYR A 10 19.62 9.79 -0.92
C TYR A 10 18.80 9.71 0.36
N LEU A 11 17.76 10.54 0.44
CA LEU A 11 16.78 10.47 1.52
C LEU A 11 16.02 9.17 1.27
N VAL A 12 16.09 8.26 2.24
CA VAL A 12 15.26 7.06 2.23
C VAL A 12 13.81 7.55 2.31
N PRO A 13 12.94 7.18 1.35
CA PRO A 13 11.53 7.55 1.38
C PRO A 13 10.88 7.14 2.69
N SER A 14 9.94 7.96 3.14
CA SER A 14 9.24 7.84 4.42
C SER A 14 7.75 8.04 4.24
N LEU A 15 6.97 7.81 5.29
CA LEU A 15 5.54 8.10 5.31
C LEU A 15 5.25 9.57 4.95
N GLY A 16 6.17 10.50 5.26
CA GLY A 16 6.03 11.91 4.89
C GLY A 16 6.07 12.20 3.38
N ASP A 17 6.51 11.24 2.56
CA ASP A 17 6.50 11.33 1.10
C ASP A 17 5.15 10.89 0.49
N VAL A 18 4.23 10.37 1.31
CA VAL A 18 2.84 10.12 0.92
C VAL A 18 2.07 11.43 0.99
N ARG A 19 1.34 11.77 -0.09
CA ARG A 19 0.54 13.00 -0.10
C ARG A 19 -0.51 13.02 1.03
N ALA A 20 -0.72 14.20 1.60
CA ALA A 20 -1.64 14.38 2.74
C ALA A 20 -3.12 14.11 2.40
N ASP A 21 -3.50 14.16 1.13
CA ASP A 21 -4.85 13.89 0.63
C ASP A 21 -4.99 12.48 0.02
N ALA A 22 -4.12 11.54 0.42
CA ALA A 22 -4.27 10.14 0.05
C ALA A 22 -5.62 9.60 0.56
N PRO A 23 -6.47 9.02 -0.31
CA PRO A 23 -7.78 8.53 0.11
C PRO A 23 -7.63 7.24 0.93
N SER A 24 -8.66 6.91 1.70
CA SER A 24 -8.76 5.62 2.38
C SER A 24 -8.94 4.48 1.37
N SER A 25 -8.82 3.23 1.82
CA SER A 25 -9.03 2.05 0.99
C SER A 25 -10.49 1.91 0.56
N SER A 26 -11.42 2.27 1.44
CA SER A 26 -12.85 2.32 1.09
C SER A 26 -13.11 3.38 0.02
N ASP A 27 -12.62 4.62 0.22
CA ASP A 27 -12.82 5.73 -0.71
C ASP A 27 -12.17 5.45 -2.07
N ALA A 28 -10.97 4.85 -2.06
CA ALA A 28 -10.29 4.43 -3.28
C ALA A 28 -11.14 3.47 -4.10
N ILE A 29 -11.76 2.44 -3.48
CA ILE A 29 -12.68 1.52 -4.16
C ILE A 29 -13.93 2.25 -4.68
N GLU A 30 -14.49 3.17 -3.88
CA GLU A 30 -15.71 3.88 -4.27
C GLU A 30 -15.47 4.83 -5.46
N SER A 31 -14.27 5.38 -5.59
CA SER A 31 -13.85 6.25 -6.69
C SER A 31 -13.56 5.51 -8.02
N LEU A 32 -13.45 4.18 -8.00
CA LEU A 32 -13.14 3.40 -9.20
C LEU A 32 -14.22 3.55 -10.27
N SER A 33 -13.77 3.55 -11.53
CA SER A 33 -14.70 3.45 -12.67
C SER A 33 -15.58 2.20 -12.57
N LEU A 34 -16.81 2.29 -13.09
CA LEU A 34 -17.78 1.19 -13.09
C LEU A 34 -17.22 -0.12 -13.69
N ARG A 35 -16.30 0.00 -14.65
CA ARG A 35 -15.62 -1.15 -15.28
C ARG A 35 -14.85 -2.00 -14.27
N HIS A 36 -14.20 -1.38 -13.28
CA HIS A 36 -13.34 -2.07 -12.33
C HIS A 36 -14.04 -2.36 -11.00
N LYS A 37 -14.91 -1.44 -10.56
CA LYS A 37 -15.54 -1.44 -9.23
C LYS A 37 -16.28 -2.74 -8.88
N GLY A 38 -16.96 -3.36 -9.85
CA GLY A 38 -17.71 -4.61 -9.61
C GLY A 38 -16.86 -5.78 -9.09
N GLY A 39 -15.61 -5.90 -9.57
CA GLY A 39 -14.70 -6.96 -9.13
C GLY A 39 -14.21 -6.76 -7.68
N PHE A 40 -13.89 -5.51 -7.32
CA PHE A 40 -13.48 -5.15 -5.96
C PHE A 40 -14.62 -5.35 -4.97
N ASN A 41 -15.84 -4.91 -5.32
CA ASN A 41 -17.01 -5.08 -4.45
C ASN A 41 -17.37 -6.55 -4.21
N ARG A 42 -17.26 -7.42 -5.22
CA ARG A 42 -17.49 -8.85 -5.04
C ARG A 42 -16.51 -9.44 -4.02
N GLN A 43 -15.22 -9.18 -4.19
CA GLN A 43 -14.21 -9.64 -3.24
C GLN A 43 -14.47 -9.09 -1.83
N ARG A 44 -14.82 -7.80 -1.70
CA ARG A 44 -15.14 -7.16 -0.40
C ARG A 44 -16.30 -7.87 0.31
N ASN A 45 -17.31 -8.32 -0.43
CA ASN A 45 -18.48 -8.96 0.14
C ASN A 45 -18.25 -10.43 0.51
N ASP A 46 -17.40 -11.13 -0.26
CA ASP A 46 -17.18 -12.57 -0.11
C ASP A 46 -16.05 -12.91 0.88
N TYR A 47 -15.09 -11.99 1.07
CA TYR A 47 -13.93 -12.21 1.92
C TYR A 47 -14.28 -12.16 3.41
N LYS A 48 -13.66 -13.06 4.19
CA LYS A 48 -13.77 -13.10 5.65
C LYS A 48 -12.40 -12.91 6.25
N LEU A 49 -12.25 -11.86 7.06
CA LEU A 49 -11.00 -11.54 7.73
C LEU A 49 -10.64 -12.59 8.79
N ASN A 50 -9.34 -12.85 8.95
CA ASN A 50 -8.82 -13.52 10.13
C ASN A 50 -8.83 -12.55 11.33
N GLN A 51 -9.77 -12.76 12.27
CA GLN A 51 -9.97 -11.83 13.39
C GLN A 51 -8.78 -11.74 14.35
N GLU A 52 -7.98 -12.81 14.51
CA GLU A 52 -6.77 -12.73 15.33
C GLU A 52 -5.75 -11.75 14.74
N ALA A 53 -5.60 -11.76 13.40
CA ALA A 53 -4.73 -10.81 12.72
C ALA A 53 -5.31 -9.38 12.77
N VAL A 54 -6.63 -9.22 12.66
CA VAL A 54 -7.31 -7.92 12.79
C VAL A 54 -7.04 -7.29 14.14
N ASP A 55 -7.18 -8.03 15.24
CA ASP A 55 -6.97 -7.53 16.60
C ASP A 55 -5.51 -7.06 16.81
N LYS A 56 -4.55 -7.79 16.26
CA LYS A 56 -3.13 -7.40 16.28
C LYS A 56 -2.89 -6.13 15.45
N ILE A 57 -3.40 -6.06 14.22
CA ILE A 57 -3.28 -4.87 13.36
C ILE A 57 -3.90 -3.66 14.03
N LYS A 58 -5.06 -3.80 14.68
CA LYS A 58 -5.69 -2.73 15.44
C LYS A 58 -4.75 -2.19 16.51
N THR A 59 -4.16 -3.08 17.32
CA THR A 59 -3.17 -2.70 18.34
C THR A 59 -1.98 -1.97 17.71
N PHE A 60 -1.41 -2.47 16.61
CA PHE A 60 -0.28 -1.83 15.94
C PHE A 60 -0.65 -0.44 15.37
N THR A 61 -1.82 -0.29 14.78
CA THR A 61 -2.25 1.03 14.28
C THR A 61 -2.54 2.01 15.41
N GLU A 62 -3.00 1.55 16.59
CA GLU A 62 -3.07 2.32 17.85
C GLU A 62 -1.71 2.79 18.35
N GLU A 63 -0.68 1.96 18.20
CA GLU A 63 0.70 2.32 18.51
C GLU A 63 1.34 3.29 17.50
N GLY A 64 0.75 3.44 16.31
CA GLY A 64 1.17 4.42 15.30
C GLY A 64 1.72 3.83 14.00
N TYR A 65 1.65 2.50 13.80
CA TYR A 65 2.01 1.89 12.52
C TYR A 65 1.02 2.29 11.44
N THR A 66 1.51 2.54 10.23
CA THR A 66 0.69 3.00 9.09
C THR A 66 0.81 2.06 7.91
N ILE A 67 -0.31 1.80 7.24
CA ILE A 67 -0.39 0.95 6.05
C ILE A 67 -0.79 1.84 4.87
N VAL A 68 -0.03 1.74 3.79
CA VAL A 68 -0.27 2.48 2.54
C VAL A 68 -0.25 1.50 1.39
N SER A 69 -1.16 1.62 0.43
CA SER A 69 -1.17 0.78 -0.76
C SER A 69 -1.18 1.61 -2.04
N LEU A 70 -0.48 1.11 -3.06
CA LEU A 70 -0.50 1.67 -4.41
C LEU A 70 -0.99 0.59 -5.37
N PHE A 71 -1.90 0.93 -6.27
CA PHE A 71 -2.45 -0.05 -7.20
C PHE A 71 -2.90 0.51 -8.55
N ALA A 72 -2.95 -0.39 -9.53
CA ALA A 72 -3.61 -0.17 -10.81
C ALA A 72 -5.03 -0.73 -10.77
N ASP A 73 -6.02 0.08 -11.12
CA ASP A 73 -7.44 -0.26 -11.05
C ASP A 73 -7.82 -1.52 -11.85
N TRP A 74 -7.10 -1.78 -12.94
CA TRP A 74 -7.34 -2.89 -13.84
C TRP A 74 -6.62 -4.19 -13.40
N CYS A 75 -5.82 -4.16 -12.33
CA CYS A 75 -5.01 -5.28 -11.87
C CYS A 75 -5.84 -6.37 -11.17
N GLY A 76 -5.62 -7.62 -11.56
CA GLY A 76 -6.28 -8.78 -10.94
C GLY A 76 -5.86 -9.03 -9.49
N ASP A 77 -4.59 -8.80 -9.16
CA ASP A 77 -4.10 -8.94 -7.79
C ASP A 77 -4.64 -7.82 -6.89
N ALA A 78 -4.79 -6.60 -7.44
CA ALA A 78 -5.35 -5.48 -6.68
C ALA A 78 -6.81 -5.73 -6.30
N ARG A 79 -7.59 -6.33 -7.21
CA ARG A 79 -8.96 -6.79 -6.94
C ARG A 79 -9.06 -7.79 -5.80
N ARG A 80 -7.98 -8.53 -5.50
CA ARG A 80 -7.96 -9.48 -4.37
C ARG A 80 -7.54 -8.81 -3.07
N ALA A 81 -6.63 -7.85 -3.14
CA ALA A 81 -5.97 -7.29 -1.96
C ALA A 81 -6.63 -6.01 -1.40
N ILE A 82 -6.92 -5.03 -2.25
CA ILE A 82 -7.46 -3.73 -1.79
C ILE A 82 -8.81 -3.88 -1.08
N PRO A 83 -9.72 -4.79 -1.51
CA PRO A 83 -10.93 -5.07 -0.75
C PRO A 83 -10.69 -5.58 0.66
N VAL A 84 -9.61 -6.33 0.90
CA VAL A 84 -9.22 -6.80 2.23
C VAL A 84 -8.79 -5.61 3.09
N LEU A 85 -8.02 -4.67 2.53
CA LEU A 85 -7.63 -3.44 3.23
C LEU A 85 -8.85 -2.58 3.60
N ALA A 86 -9.85 -2.47 2.71
CA ALA A 86 -11.09 -1.75 3.02
C ALA A 86 -11.92 -2.43 4.13
N LEU A 87 -11.90 -3.77 4.22
CA LEU A 87 -12.52 -4.49 5.33
C LEU A 87 -11.74 -4.25 6.64
N LEU A 88 -10.40 -4.30 6.59
CA LEU A 88 -9.54 -4.00 7.73
C LEU A 88 -9.81 -2.60 8.26
N GLU A 89 -9.79 -1.58 7.40
CA GLU A 89 -10.12 -0.18 7.72
C GLU A 89 -11.42 -0.06 8.53
N LYS A 90 -12.47 -0.78 8.10
CA LYS A 90 -13.76 -0.79 8.79
C LYS A 90 -13.68 -1.43 10.18
N GLU A 91 -13.01 -2.56 10.34
CA GLU A 91 -12.93 -3.28 11.61
C GLU A 91 -12.00 -2.57 12.62
N ILE A 92 -10.88 -2.01 12.15
CA ILE A 92 -9.92 -1.29 13.01
C ILE A 92 -10.38 0.13 13.35
N GLY A 93 -11.25 0.72 12.52
CA GLY A 93 -11.75 2.08 12.69
C GLY A 93 -10.72 3.18 12.38
N LYS A 94 -9.77 2.89 11.49
CA LYS A 94 -8.70 3.80 11.04
C LYS A 94 -8.47 3.65 9.55
N ASP A 95 -8.15 4.76 8.89
CA ASP A 95 -7.91 4.78 7.46
C ASP A 95 -6.65 3.99 7.09
N ILE A 96 -6.76 3.16 6.06
CA ILE A 96 -5.63 2.56 5.37
C ILE A 96 -5.47 3.28 4.03
N LEU A 97 -4.38 4.04 3.87
CA LEU A 97 -4.20 4.92 2.72
C LEU A 97 -4.04 4.11 1.42
N CYS A 98 -4.67 4.53 0.33
CA CYS A 98 -4.77 3.74 -0.89
C CYS A 98 -4.74 4.59 -2.17
N LEU A 99 -3.61 4.60 -2.85
CA LEU A 99 -3.36 5.40 -4.05
C LEU A 99 -3.59 4.55 -5.32
N GLY A 100 -4.75 4.75 -5.95
CA GLY A 100 -5.12 4.11 -7.23
C GLY A 100 -4.58 4.82 -8.47
N GLY A 101 -5.02 4.37 -9.65
CA GLY A 101 -4.76 5.06 -10.92
C GLY A 101 -3.42 4.74 -11.59
N MET A 102 -2.67 3.74 -11.12
CA MET A 102 -1.40 3.38 -11.75
C MET A 102 -1.59 2.91 -13.21
N THR A 103 -0.73 3.43 -14.09
CA THR A 103 -0.82 3.27 -15.55
C THR A 103 0.47 2.71 -16.12
N LYS A 104 0.35 1.78 -17.08
CA LYS A 104 1.52 1.23 -17.80
C LYS A 104 2.18 2.30 -18.67
N PRO A 105 3.51 2.27 -18.80
CA PRO A 105 4.18 3.20 -19.69
C PRO A 105 3.96 2.82 -21.16
N PRO A 106 4.30 3.72 -22.10
CA PRO A 106 4.30 3.40 -23.52
C PRO A 106 5.10 2.14 -23.82
N TYR A 107 4.70 1.42 -24.87
CA TYR A 107 5.40 0.22 -25.32
C TYR A 107 6.88 0.53 -25.61
N GLY A 108 7.78 -0.32 -25.10
CA GLY A 108 9.24 -0.14 -25.25
C GLY A 108 9.92 0.70 -24.16
N SER A 109 9.16 1.23 -23.19
CA SER A 109 9.72 1.90 -22.01
C SER A 109 10.50 0.93 -21.12
N ASP A 110 11.56 1.44 -20.49
CA ASP A 110 12.36 0.75 -19.46
C ASP A 110 11.74 0.86 -18.05
N LYS A 111 10.89 1.86 -17.82
CA LYS A 111 10.11 2.01 -16.59
C LYS A 111 9.02 0.93 -16.42
N ASN A 112 8.63 0.66 -15.17
CA ASN A 112 7.50 -0.21 -14.83
C ASN A 112 6.13 0.48 -14.95
N TRP A 113 6.10 1.80 -14.78
CA TRP A 113 4.89 2.65 -14.71
C TRP A 113 5.13 4.00 -15.38
N ALA A 114 4.07 4.61 -15.92
CA ALA A 114 4.10 6.00 -16.35
C ALA A 114 3.78 6.91 -15.15
N VAL A 115 4.72 7.78 -14.79
CA VAL A 115 4.59 8.76 -13.70
C VAL A 115 4.95 10.14 -14.27
N PRO A 116 3.99 11.07 -14.47
CA PRO A 116 2.53 10.90 -14.46
C PRO A 116 2.01 10.00 -15.61
N PRO A 117 0.75 9.50 -15.58
CA PRO A 117 -0.37 9.89 -14.70
C PRO A 117 -0.52 9.06 -13.42
N SER A 118 0.35 8.07 -13.17
CA SER A 118 0.35 7.36 -11.88
C SER A 118 0.73 8.31 -10.73
N PRO A 119 0.37 7.98 -9.48
CA PRO A 119 0.81 8.73 -8.30
C PRO A 119 2.34 8.91 -8.26
N LEU A 120 2.81 10.07 -7.76
CA LEU A 120 4.25 10.36 -7.68
C LEU A 120 4.96 9.40 -6.72
N GLU A 121 4.22 8.90 -5.74
CA GLU A 121 4.62 7.88 -4.77
C GLU A 121 5.11 6.58 -5.45
N VAL A 122 4.68 6.31 -6.69
CA VAL A 122 5.20 5.17 -7.46
C VAL A 122 6.71 5.29 -7.70
N ASP A 123 7.18 6.47 -8.08
CA ASP A 123 8.63 6.71 -8.27
C ASP A 123 9.31 6.89 -6.89
N ALA A 124 8.67 7.58 -5.93
CA ALA A 124 9.26 7.80 -4.61
C ALA A 124 9.55 6.48 -3.87
N PHE A 125 8.61 5.53 -3.87
CA PHE A 125 8.77 4.24 -3.19
C PHE A 125 9.27 3.11 -4.10
N GLU A 126 9.73 3.43 -5.32
CA GLU A 126 10.24 2.47 -6.30
C GLU A 126 9.27 1.29 -6.55
N VAL A 127 7.98 1.60 -6.72
CA VAL A 127 6.94 0.58 -6.86
C VAL A 127 7.10 -0.14 -8.20
N THR A 128 7.29 -1.46 -8.16
CA THR A 128 7.47 -2.28 -9.39
C THR A 128 6.30 -3.21 -9.68
N SER A 129 5.27 -3.22 -8.82
CA SER A 129 4.16 -4.18 -8.89
C SER A 129 2.85 -3.53 -8.46
N SER A 130 1.73 -4.13 -8.87
CA SER A 130 0.39 -3.73 -8.42
C SER A 130 -0.33 -4.94 -7.84
N PRO A 131 -0.93 -4.85 -6.64
CA PRO A 131 -0.71 -3.77 -5.68
C PRO A 131 0.68 -3.88 -5.06
N THR A 132 1.14 -2.79 -4.47
CA THR A 132 2.19 -2.81 -3.46
C THR A 132 1.63 -2.21 -2.18
N ILE A 133 1.68 -2.98 -1.09
CA ILE A 133 1.24 -2.57 0.24
C ILE A 133 2.50 -2.31 1.06
N LEU A 134 2.73 -1.06 1.43
CA LEU A 134 3.84 -0.58 2.24
C LEU A 134 3.39 -0.52 3.71
N ILE A 135 4.27 -0.93 4.61
CA ILE A 135 4.05 -0.88 6.06
C ILE A 135 5.12 0.03 6.65
N PHE A 136 4.68 1.05 7.37
CA PHE A 136 5.52 2.02 8.05
C PHE A 136 5.44 1.85 9.56
N ASP A 137 6.58 1.99 10.23
CA ASP A 137 6.64 2.06 11.68
C ASP A 137 6.17 3.41 12.23
N THR A 138 6.27 3.57 13.54
CA THR A 138 5.86 4.77 14.28
C THR A 138 6.74 6.00 14.00
N GLU A 139 7.92 5.81 13.41
CA GLU A 139 8.82 6.89 12.97
C GLU A 139 8.58 7.26 11.49
N GLY A 140 7.65 6.56 10.81
CA GLY A 140 7.37 6.76 9.40
C GLY A 140 8.39 6.11 8.47
N LYS A 141 9.23 5.20 8.96
CA LYS A 141 10.16 4.43 8.14
C LYS A 141 9.47 3.17 7.62
N GLU A 142 9.71 2.84 6.35
CA GLU A 142 9.22 1.59 5.79
C GLU A 142 9.95 0.39 6.41
N ILE A 143 9.19 -0.51 7.04
CA ILE A 143 9.69 -1.74 7.65
C ILE A 143 9.46 -2.99 6.79
N GLY A 144 8.59 -2.88 5.79
CA GLY A 144 8.37 -3.95 4.83
C GLY A 144 7.23 -3.65 3.87
N ARG A 145 7.06 -4.55 2.90
CA ARG A 145 6.01 -4.44 1.90
C ARG A 145 5.55 -5.78 1.34
N ILE A 146 4.28 -5.85 0.95
CA ILE A 146 3.70 -6.95 0.19
C ILE A 146 3.65 -6.56 -1.29
N LYS A 147 4.25 -7.38 -2.15
CA LYS A 147 4.27 -7.17 -3.61
C LYS A 147 3.35 -8.19 -4.27
N THR A 148 2.29 -7.69 -4.93
CA THR A 148 1.18 -8.42 -5.56
C THR A 148 0.29 -9.22 -4.61
N ARG A 149 0.87 -10.16 -3.85
CA ARG A 149 0.16 -11.03 -2.92
C ARG A 149 1.05 -11.41 -1.74
N GLN A 150 0.42 -11.88 -0.67
CA GLN A 150 1.08 -12.52 0.46
C GLN A 150 1.90 -13.73 0.00
N LYS A 151 3.08 -13.93 0.59
CA LYS A 151 4.04 -15.01 0.30
C LYS A 151 4.45 -15.82 1.54
N MET A 152 4.37 -15.22 2.72
CA MET A 152 4.84 -15.83 3.98
C MET A 152 3.71 -16.46 4.77
N THR A 153 2.48 -15.97 4.58
CA THR A 153 1.30 -16.38 5.34
C THR A 153 0.11 -16.66 4.41
N PRO A 154 -0.98 -17.29 4.92
CA PRO A 154 -2.17 -17.60 4.12
C PRO A 154 -2.97 -16.37 3.66
N SER A 155 -2.97 -15.27 4.42
CA SER A 155 -3.77 -14.06 4.17
C SER A 155 -2.95 -12.77 4.20
N ILE A 156 -3.54 -11.68 3.70
CA ILE A 156 -2.87 -10.37 3.65
C ILE A 156 -2.72 -9.79 5.06
N GLU A 157 -3.78 -9.88 5.87
CA GLU A 157 -3.76 -9.43 7.26
C GLU A 157 -2.71 -10.17 8.10
N GLU A 158 -2.56 -11.48 7.91
CA GLU A 158 -1.50 -12.24 8.60
C GLU A 158 -0.10 -11.83 8.13
N GLU A 159 0.08 -11.49 6.85
CA GLU A 159 1.40 -11.04 6.36
C GLU A 159 1.76 -9.65 6.89
N ILE A 160 0.78 -8.75 7.02
CA ILE A 160 0.98 -7.44 7.66
C ILE A 160 1.43 -7.62 9.10
N VAL A 161 0.76 -8.48 9.87
CA VAL A 161 1.15 -8.82 11.25
C VAL A 161 2.58 -9.34 11.27
N LYS A 162 2.90 -10.32 10.41
CA LYS A 162 4.22 -10.92 10.37
C LYS A 162 5.32 -9.89 10.07
N ILE A 163 5.10 -9.00 9.11
CA ILE A 163 6.06 -7.94 8.78
C ILE A 163 6.32 -7.03 9.99
N ILE A 164 5.27 -6.66 10.72
CA ILE A 164 5.40 -5.80 11.90
C ILE A 164 6.12 -6.54 13.02
N GLU A 165 5.75 -7.79 13.32
CA GLU A 165 6.39 -8.61 14.35
C GLU A 165 7.88 -8.84 14.05
N ASP A 166 8.23 -9.27 12.83
CA ASP A 166 9.62 -9.50 12.42
C ASP A 166 10.48 -8.21 12.50
N SER A 167 9.88 -7.04 12.29
CA SER A 167 10.59 -5.75 12.37
C SER A 167 10.95 -5.32 13.79
N ARG A 168 10.24 -5.82 14.81
CA ARG A 168 10.50 -5.52 16.24
C ARG A 168 11.69 -6.30 16.79
N ASP A 169 11.98 -7.43 16.18
CA ASP A 169 13.05 -8.35 16.59
C ASP A 169 14.40 -8.03 15.91
N SER A 170 14.46 -6.98 15.07
CA SER A 170 15.61 -6.57 14.25
C SER A 170 16.34 -5.34 14.80
#